data_AF-A0A8I2YGJ3-F1
#
_entry.id   AF-A0A8I2YGJ3-F1
#
_cell.length_a   1.000
_cell.length_b   1.000
_cell.length_c   1.000
_cell.angle_alpha   90.00
_cell.angle_beta   90.00
_cell.angle_gamma   90.00
#
_symmetry.space_group_name_H-M   'P 1'
#
loop_
_entity.id
_entity.type
_entity.pdbx_description
1 polymer ?
#
loop_
_entity_poly.entity_id
_entity_poly.type
_entity_poly.pdbx_seq_one_letter_code
_entity_poly.pdbx_strand_id
1 'polypeptide(L)'
;MTDLLHSSQTIPPVRVVQSAQSLYASVRKLFKMQANRFGLFRIYNSNSPPRYDPEDPYLVENMCSPCIDLEQLDAQLSTSRPGNPFYPYPNESSMRLGNWYWNEGAQKSKENFKELLNIVGDPAFSPSAVSETVWGAIDQQVGRNQLDSDVLEWLGEDDGWKCSSVTISVLFHSQSRSPGSKNYTVDGFYHHSLVSIIKEKITNPVHASLFHLDLYEL
;
A
#
# COMPACT_ATOMS: atom_id res chain seq x y z
N MET A 1 -41.13 57.61 63.05
CA MET A 1 -40.67 56.84 64.22
C MET A 1 -40.76 55.39 63.81
N THR A 2 -39.64 54.66 63.86
CA THR A 2 -39.39 53.29 63.34
C THR A 2 -39.49 53.19 61.79
N ASP A 3 -38.67 52.45 61.03
CA ASP A 3 -37.73 51.37 61.34
C ASP A 3 -36.85 51.00 60.11
N LEU A 4 -35.80 50.19 60.35
CA LEU A 4 -35.02 49.32 59.42
C LEU A 4 -33.77 49.85 58.66
N LEU A 5 -32.61 49.62 59.31
CA LEU A 5 -31.45 48.82 58.88
C LEU A 5 -31.27 48.53 57.37
N HIS A 6 -30.04 48.72 56.84
CA HIS A 6 -29.35 47.68 56.06
C HIS A 6 -27.83 47.75 56.25
N SER A 7 -27.29 46.59 56.64
CA SER A 7 -25.92 46.30 57.03
C SER A 7 -25.07 45.93 55.81
N SER A 8 -23.84 46.45 55.74
CA SER A 8 -22.86 46.09 54.72
C SER A 8 -22.36 44.66 54.95
N GLN A 9 -22.77 43.72 54.09
CA GLN A 9 -22.32 42.33 54.13
C GLN A 9 -20.92 42.18 53.50
N THR A 10 -19.96 41.81 54.34
CA THR A 10 -18.67 41.25 53.98
C THR A 10 -18.86 39.88 53.31
N ILE A 11 -18.35 39.74 52.09
CA ILE A 11 -18.38 38.49 51.30
C ILE A 11 -17.40 37.48 51.94
N PRO A 12 -17.84 36.26 52.33
CA PRO A 12 -16.92 35.19 52.72
C PRO A 12 -16.33 34.52 51.47
N PRO A 13 -15.09 33.96 51.53
CA PRO A 13 -14.52 33.26 50.40
C PRO A 13 -15.32 31.99 50.09
N VAL A 14 -15.75 31.88 48.84
CA VAL A 14 -16.39 30.69 48.28
C VAL A 14 -15.40 29.53 48.38
N ARG A 15 -15.71 28.55 49.24
CA ARG A 15 -15.06 27.23 49.24
C ARG A 15 -15.44 26.54 47.93
N VAL A 16 -14.48 26.42 47.01
CA VAL A 16 -14.58 25.49 45.89
C VAL A 16 -14.51 24.08 46.47
N VAL A 17 -15.68 23.48 46.68
CA VAL A 17 -15.78 22.03 46.91
C VAL A 17 -15.48 21.38 45.57
N GLN A 18 -14.24 20.95 45.38
CA GLN A 18 -13.88 20.04 44.30
C GLN A 18 -14.61 18.73 44.53
N SER A 19 -15.72 18.53 43.83
CA SER A 19 -16.34 17.22 43.69
C SER A 19 -15.34 16.34 42.96
N ALA A 20 -14.67 15.46 43.69
CA ALA A 20 -13.91 14.35 43.15
C ALA A 20 -14.88 13.44 42.39
N GLN A 21 -15.10 13.73 41.10
CA GLN A 21 -15.68 12.75 40.20
C GLN A 21 -14.63 11.66 40.04
N SER A 22 -14.89 10.56 40.73
CA SER A 22 -14.23 9.27 40.58
C SER A 22 -14.19 8.90 39.10
N LEU A 23 -13.10 9.28 38.42
CA LEU A 23 -12.73 8.66 37.16
C LEU A 23 -12.41 7.21 37.52
N TYR A 24 -13.37 6.32 37.25
CA TYR A 24 -13.13 4.90 37.24
C TYR A 24 -11.82 4.68 36.50
N ALA A 25 -10.78 4.27 37.23
CA ALA A 25 -9.59 3.70 36.65
C ALA A 25 -10.07 2.44 35.93
N SER A 26 -10.49 2.60 34.67
CA SER A 26 -10.77 1.49 33.79
C SER A 26 -9.45 0.71 33.75
N VAL A 27 -9.44 -0.46 34.36
CA VAL A 27 -8.29 -1.36 34.36
C VAL A 27 -8.08 -1.75 32.91
N ARG A 28 -7.28 -0.97 32.19
CA ARG A 28 -6.97 -1.24 30.80
C ARG A 28 -6.15 -2.52 30.79
N LYS A 29 -6.65 -3.54 30.09
CA LYS A 29 -5.92 -4.80 29.93
C LYS A 29 -4.75 -4.55 28.99
N LEU A 30 -3.60 -5.08 29.37
CA LEU A 30 -2.41 -5.03 28.54
C LEU A 30 -2.42 -6.28 27.66
N PHE A 31 -2.50 -6.12 26.34
CA PHE A 31 -2.42 -7.24 25.41
C PHE A 31 -1.04 -7.30 24.78
N LYS A 32 -0.30 -8.39 25.02
CA LYS A 32 1.06 -8.60 24.50
C LYS A 32 1.02 -9.65 23.39
N MET A 33 1.56 -9.30 22.23
CA MET A 33 1.73 -10.24 21.11
C MET A 33 2.95 -11.16 21.31
N GLN A 34 3.00 -12.23 20.51
CA GLN A 34 4.19 -13.08 20.41
C GLN A 34 5.35 -12.29 19.79
N ALA A 35 6.58 -12.61 20.22
CA ALA A 35 7.77 -12.03 19.61
C ALA A 35 8.01 -12.57 18.19
N ASN A 36 8.35 -11.69 17.26
CA ASN A 36 8.77 -12.08 15.92
C ASN A 36 10.17 -12.72 15.93
N ARG A 37 10.68 -13.13 14.76
CA ARG A 37 12.01 -13.74 14.61
C ARG A 37 13.19 -12.85 15.06
N PHE A 38 12.96 -11.55 15.27
CA PHE A 38 13.93 -10.58 15.78
C PHE A 38 13.77 -10.32 17.29
N GLY A 39 12.84 -11.00 17.96
CA GLY A 39 12.57 -10.81 19.39
C GLY A 39 11.69 -9.61 19.73
N LEU A 40 11.17 -8.89 18.72
CA LEU A 40 10.30 -7.72 18.92
C LEU A 40 8.84 -8.16 19.11
N PHE A 41 8.13 -7.56 20.05
CA PHE A 41 6.72 -7.82 20.32
C PHE A 41 5.97 -6.51 20.56
N ARG A 42 4.66 -6.49 20.30
CA ARG A 42 3.83 -5.30 20.51
C ARG A 42 3.00 -5.44 21.78
N ILE A 43 2.84 -4.33 22.49
CA ILE A 43 1.97 -4.19 23.65
C ILE A 43 0.86 -3.19 23.32
N TYR A 44 -0.40 -3.65 23.36
CA TYR A 44 -1.57 -2.80 23.13
C TYR A 44 -2.25 -2.46 24.45
N ASN A 45 -2.60 -1.19 24.59
CA ASN A 45 -3.34 -0.68 25.74
C ASN A 45 -4.85 -0.62 25.42
N SER A 46 -5.47 -1.79 25.28
CA SER A 46 -6.86 -1.94 24.84
C SER A 46 -7.62 -3.00 25.65
N ASN A 47 -8.93 -2.82 25.80
CA ASN A 47 -9.79 -3.76 26.53
C ASN A 47 -10.11 -5.05 25.73
N SER A 48 -9.73 -5.10 24.45
CA SER A 48 -9.88 -6.23 23.55
C SER A 48 -8.60 -6.45 22.74
N PRO A 49 -8.31 -7.69 22.28
CA PRO A 49 -7.22 -7.93 21.35
C PRO A 49 -7.40 -7.08 20.06
N PRO A 50 -6.30 -6.67 19.41
CA PRO A 50 -6.36 -5.96 18.14
C PRO A 50 -7.09 -6.82 17.11
N ARG A 51 -7.91 -6.18 16.27
CA ARG A 51 -8.69 -6.88 15.23
C ARG A 51 -7.86 -7.28 14.02
N TYR A 52 -6.71 -6.62 13.86
CA TYR A 52 -5.84 -6.74 12.70
C TYR A 52 -4.42 -7.06 13.18
N ASP A 53 -3.86 -8.15 12.68
CA ASP A 53 -2.44 -8.47 12.85
C ASP A 53 -1.69 -8.06 11.58
N PRO A 54 -0.87 -6.99 11.61
CA PRO A 54 -0.11 -6.54 10.45
C PRO A 54 0.95 -7.54 9.99
N GLU A 55 1.31 -8.51 10.82
CA GLU A 55 2.31 -9.54 10.51
C GLU A 55 1.66 -10.86 10.08
N ASP A 56 0.33 -10.94 9.94
CA ASP A 56 -0.35 -12.13 9.44
C ASP A 56 -0.25 -12.22 7.91
N PRO A 57 0.51 -13.18 7.36
CA PRO A 57 0.71 -13.31 5.92
C PRO A 57 -0.49 -13.94 5.20
N TYR A 58 -1.49 -14.43 5.93
CA TYR A 58 -2.66 -15.09 5.36
C TYR A 58 -3.89 -14.17 5.30
N LEU A 59 -3.76 -12.93 5.76
CA LEU A 59 -4.87 -11.99 5.79
C LEU A 59 -5.15 -11.45 4.38
N VAL A 60 -6.35 -11.71 3.87
CA VAL A 60 -6.75 -11.43 2.47
C VAL A 60 -6.62 -9.94 2.11
N GLU A 61 -6.88 -9.04 3.06
CA GLU A 61 -6.73 -7.59 2.88
C GLU A 61 -5.25 -7.17 2.68
N ASN A 62 -4.28 -7.91 3.26
CA ASN A 62 -2.85 -7.68 3.01
C ASN A 62 -2.41 -8.10 1.60
N MET A 63 -3.18 -8.96 0.93
CA MET A 63 -2.89 -9.44 -0.43
C MET A 63 -3.53 -8.56 -1.52
N CYS A 64 -4.38 -7.60 -1.14
CA CYS A 64 -5.09 -6.73 -2.09
C CYS A 64 -4.67 -5.27 -1.89
N SER A 65 -3.89 -4.72 -2.83
CA SER A 65 -3.61 -3.28 -2.83
C SER A 65 -4.85 -2.49 -3.29
N PRO A 66 -5.39 -1.55 -2.50
CA PRO A 66 -6.56 -0.76 -2.88
C PRO A 66 -6.10 0.41 -3.76
N CYS A 67 -5.59 0.11 -4.96
CA CYS A 67 -5.15 1.13 -5.92
C CYS A 67 -6.01 1.19 -7.18
N ILE A 68 -7.07 0.40 -7.29
CA ILE A 68 -7.93 0.44 -8.47
C ILE A 68 -9.31 0.92 -8.05
N ASP A 69 -9.63 2.14 -8.46
CA ASP A 69 -11.00 2.60 -8.55
C ASP A 69 -11.73 1.69 -9.55
N LEU A 70 -12.53 0.76 -9.03
CA LEU A 70 -13.21 -0.27 -9.81
C LEU A 70 -14.12 0.33 -10.90
N GLU A 71 -14.55 1.58 -10.73
CA GLU A 71 -15.37 2.30 -11.72
C GLU A 71 -14.57 2.73 -12.96
N GLN A 72 -13.28 3.07 -12.83
CA GLN A 72 -12.42 3.40 -13.98
C GLN A 72 -11.96 2.15 -14.74
N LEU A 73 -11.79 1.01 -14.04
CA LEU A 73 -11.45 -0.26 -14.67
C LEU A 73 -12.56 -0.74 -15.61
N ASP A 74 -13.82 -0.55 -15.22
CA ASP A 74 -14.99 -0.95 -16.02
C ASP A 74 -15.13 -0.09 -17.30
N ALA A 75 -14.82 1.21 -17.20
CA ALA A 75 -14.81 2.12 -18.34
C ALA A 75 -13.68 1.82 -19.35
N GLN A 76 -12.50 1.35 -18.89
CA GLN A 76 -11.40 0.93 -19.79
C GLN A 76 -11.61 -0.47 -20.36
N LEU A 77 -12.21 -1.39 -19.60
CA LEU A 77 -12.61 -2.74 -20.06
C LEU A 77 -13.72 -2.71 -21.11
N SER A 78 -14.46 -1.61 -21.20
CA SER A 78 -15.54 -1.41 -22.17
C SER A 78 -15.07 -1.27 -23.64
N THR A 79 -13.75 -1.20 -23.89
CA THR A 79 -13.19 -1.35 -25.25
C THR A 79 -12.86 -2.80 -25.62
N SER A 80 -12.92 -3.72 -24.65
CA SER A 80 -12.75 -5.15 -24.87
C SER A 80 -14.08 -5.77 -25.31
N ARG A 81 -14.02 -6.57 -26.37
CA ARG A 81 -15.13 -7.34 -26.93
C ARG A 81 -15.83 -8.10 -25.78
N PRO A 82 -17.13 -7.90 -25.53
CA PRO A 82 -17.83 -8.60 -24.44
C PRO A 82 -17.83 -10.10 -24.75
N GLY A 83 -16.95 -10.88 -24.10
CA GLY A 83 -16.97 -12.34 -24.20
C GLY A 83 -15.63 -13.07 -24.21
N ASN A 84 -14.47 -12.41 -24.21
CA ASN A 84 -13.19 -13.12 -24.10
C ASN A 84 -12.61 -13.03 -22.67
N PRO A 85 -12.67 -14.11 -21.86
CA PRO A 85 -12.13 -14.11 -20.50
C PRO A 85 -10.59 -14.08 -20.45
N PHE A 86 -9.91 -14.28 -21.59
CA PHE A 86 -8.45 -14.31 -21.68
C PHE A 86 -7.85 -13.03 -22.26
N TYR A 87 -8.67 -11.98 -22.48
CA TYR A 87 -8.20 -10.71 -23.04
C TYR A 87 -6.94 -10.21 -22.29
N PRO A 88 -5.87 -9.78 -22.99
CA PRO A 88 -5.76 -9.52 -24.43
C PRO A 88 -5.48 -10.75 -25.31
N TYR A 89 -5.26 -11.92 -24.72
CA TYR A 89 -4.99 -13.14 -25.46
C TYR A 89 -6.27 -13.70 -26.10
N PRO A 90 -6.21 -14.23 -27.32
CA PRO A 90 -7.39 -14.75 -28.01
C PRO A 90 -7.92 -16.08 -27.45
N ASN A 91 -7.09 -16.80 -26.68
CA ASN A 91 -7.43 -18.10 -26.11
C ASN A 91 -6.54 -18.42 -24.89
N GLU A 92 -6.94 -19.44 -24.13
CA GLU A 92 -6.26 -19.89 -22.93
C GLU A 92 -4.82 -20.37 -23.19
N SER A 93 -4.59 -21.14 -24.27
CA SER A 93 -3.24 -21.65 -24.60
C SER A 93 -2.25 -20.51 -24.83
N SER A 94 -2.71 -19.45 -25.49
CA SER A 94 -1.90 -18.26 -25.77
C SER A 94 -1.63 -17.46 -24.50
N MET A 95 -2.64 -17.32 -23.63
CA MET A 95 -2.49 -16.68 -22.32
C MET A 95 -1.47 -17.41 -21.45
N ARG A 96 -1.59 -18.74 -21.30
CA ARG A 96 -0.67 -19.53 -20.47
C ARG A 96 0.77 -19.43 -20.99
N LEU A 97 0.96 -19.47 -22.30
CA LEU A 97 2.28 -19.36 -22.92
C LEU A 97 2.88 -17.95 -22.79
N GLY A 98 2.06 -16.90 -22.95
CA GLY A 98 2.48 -15.52 -22.71
C GLY A 98 2.83 -15.26 -21.24
N ASN A 99 2.02 -15.79 -20.31
CA ASN A 99 2.28 -15.73 -18.88
C ASN A 99 3.63 -16.36 -18.51
N TRP A 100 3.92 -17.55 -19.05
CA TRP A 100 5.20 -18.23 -18.90
C TRP A 100 6.38 -17.44 -19.49
N TYR A 101 6.14 -16.72 -20.59
CA TYR A 101 7.18 -15.87 -21.20
C TYR A 101 7.53 -14.68 -20.32
N TRP A 102 6.52 -13.94 -19.85
CA TRP A 102 6.65 -12.65 -19.15
C TRP A 102 7.02 -12.74 -17.66
N ASN A 103 6.47 -13.71 -16.92
CA ASN A 103 6.64 -13.75 -15.47
C ASN A 103 7.91 -14.48 -15.02
N GLU A 104 8.54 -15.20 -15.93
CA GLU A 104 9.74 -15.95 -15.64
C GLU A 104 10.95 -15.16 -16.12
N GLY A 105 11.72 -14.64 -15.15
CA GLY A 105 12.84 -13.73 -15.37
C GLY A 105 13.88 -14.19 -16.40
N ALA A 106 14.87 -13.35 -16.67
CA ALA A 106 15.82 -13.51 -17.77
C ALA A 106 16.60 -14.86 -17.82
N GLN A 107 16.59 -15.64 -16.74
CA GLN A 107 17.20 -16.96 -16.64
C GLN A 107 16.13 -18.05 -16.49
N LYS A 108 15.93 -18.87 -17.52
CA LYS A 108 14.98 -20.00 -17.49
C LYS A 108 15.58 -21.18 -16.69
N SER A 109 14.88 -21.66 -15.67
CA SER A 109 15.28 -22.80 -14.83
C SER A 109 14.80 -24.15 -15.39
N LYS A 110 15.28 -25.27 -14.82
CA LYS A 110 14.79 -26.62 -15.18
C LYS A 110 13.33 -26.83 -14.78
N GLU A 111 12.95 -26.26 -13.65
CA GLU A 111 11.58 -26.26 -13.13
C GLU A 111 10.66 -25.52 -14.09
N ASN A 112 11.11 -24.36 -14.57
CA ASN A 112 10.38 -23.57 -15.54
C ASN A 112 10.26 -24.28 -16.91
N PHE A 113 11.27 -25.04 -17.32
CA PHE A 113 11.16 -25.90 -18.51
C PHE A 113 10.08 -26.98 -18.34
N LYS A 114 9.94 -27.56 -17.14
CA LYS A 114 8.85 -28.53 -16.87
C LYS A 114 7.47 -27.87 -16.93
N GLU A 115 7.36 -26.63 -16.48
CA GLU A 115 6.12 -25.85 -16.60
C GLU A 115 5.74 -25.63 -18.06
N LEU A 116 6.70 -25.27 -18.92
CA LEU A 116 6.48 -25.18 -20.36
C LEU A 116 5.98 -26.52 -20.94
N LEU A 117 6.61 -27.64 -20.56
CA LEU A 117 6.17 -28.97 -21.00
C LEU A 117 4.75 -29.30 -20.52
N ASN A 118 4.36 -28.87 -19.32
CA ASN A 118 3.00 -29.05 -18.83
C ASN A 118 1.99 -28.22 -19.63
N ILE A 119 2.34 -27.00 -20.04
CA ILE A 119 1.48 -26.14 -20.87
C ILE A 119 1.28 -26.75 -22.26
N VAL A 120 2.37 -27.13 -22.93
CA VAL A 120 2.32 -27.67 -24.31
C VAL A 120 1.79 -29.10 -24.34
N GLY A 121 1.97 -29.86 -23.27
CA GLY A 121 1.45 -31.22 -23.12
C GLY A 121 -0.01 -31.31 -22.66
N ASP A 122 -0.66 -30.18 -22.34
CA ASP A 122 -2.07 -30.13 -21.94
C ASP A 122 -2.97 -30.58 -23.12
N PRO A 123 -3.91 -31.53 -22.94
CA PRO A 123 -4.83 -31.94 -23.99
C PRO A 123 -5.70 -30.81 -24.55
N ALA A 124 -5.93 -29.76 -23.78
CA ALA A 124 -6.65 -28.55 -24.20
C ALA A 124 -5.73 -27.52 -24.89
N PHE A 125 -4.42 -27.78 -24.97
CA PHE A 125 -3.49 -26.93 -25.71
C PHE A 125 -3.83 -26.96 -27.19
N SER A 126 -4.01 -25.78 -27.79
CA SER A 126 -4.30 -25.63 -29.21
C SER A 126 -3.10 -25.03 -29.95
N PRO A 127 -2.31 -25.85 -30.67
CA PRO A 127 -1.17 -25.36 -31.44
C PRO A 127 -1.58 -24.40 -32.56
N SER A 128 -2.71 -24.66 -33.22
CA SER A 128 -3.24 -23.79 -34.27
C SER A 128 -3.58 -22.41 -33.71
N ALA A 129 -4.27 -22.37 -32.57
CA ALA A 129 -4.67 -21.11 -31.94
C ALA A 129 -3.47 -20.30 -31.43
N VAL A 130 -2.38 -20.95 -31.03
CA VAL A 130 -1.11 -20.29 -30.66
C VAL A 130 -0.37 -19.75 -31.88
N SER A 131 -0.40 -20.46 -33.01
CA SER A 131 0.24 -20.02 -34.26
C SER A 131 -0.48 -18.84 -34.94
N GLU A 132 -1.79 -18.74 -34.77
CA GLU A 132 -2.61 -17.65 -35.31
C GLU A 132 -2.59 -16.39 -34.42
N THR A 133 -2.04 -16.50 -33.21
CA THR A 133 -1.93 -15.38 -32.27
C THR A 133 -0.95 -14.31 -32.78
N VAL A 134 -1.41 -13.06 -32.79
CA VAL A 134 -0.58 -11.90 -33.15
C VAL A 134 0.24 -11.46 -31.94
N TRP A 135 1.28 -12.23 -31.62
CA TRP A 135 2.12 -12.06 -30.42
C TRP A 135 2.66 -10.63 -30.27
N GLY A 136 3.18 -10.02 -31.34
CA GLY A 136 3.72 -8.65 -31.25
C GLY A 136 2.70 -7.59 -30.81
N ALA A 137 1.43 -7.74 -31.20
CA ALA A 137 0.38 -6.82 -30.77
C ALA A 137 0.02 -7.03 -29.29
N ILE A 138 0.00 -8.30 -28.86
CA ILE A 138 -0.26 -8.66 -27.46
C ILE A 138 0.90 -8.24 -26.58
N ASP A 139 2.15 -8.51 -26.96
CA ASP A 139 3.34 -8.10 -26.21
C ASP A 139 3.46 -6.58 -26.14
N GLN A 140 3.10 -5.86 -27.22
CA GLN A 140 2.99 -4.41 -27.15
C GLN A 140 1.90 -3.98 -26.18
N GLN A 141 0.77 -4.67 -26.12
CA GLN A 141 -0.32 -4.33 -25.21
C GLN A 141 -0.04 -4.69 -23.74
N VAL A 142 0.61 -5.82 -23.49
CA VAL A 142 1.00 -6.30 -22.16
C VAL A 142 2.21 -5.53 -21.64
N GLY A 143 3.16 -5.23 -22.52
CA GLY A 143 4.35 -4.43 -22.22
C GLY A 143 4.09 -2.92 -22.20
N ARG A 144 2.91 -2.45 -22.63
CA ARG A 144 2.46 -1.06 -22.44
C ARG A 144 2.29 -0.80 -20.95
N ASN A 145 3.36 -0.33 -20.34
CA ASN A 145 3.24 0.43 -19.11
C ASN A 145 2.64 1.79 -19.47
N GLN A 146 1.82 2.38 -18.58
CA GLN A 146 1.36 3.77 -18.73
C GLN A 146 2.52 4.79 -18.86
N LEU A 147 3.76 4.33 -18.69
CA LEU A 147 5.04 5.03 -18.87
C LEU A 147 5.47 5.28 -20.33
N ASP A 148 4.94 4.52 -21.29
CA ASP A 148 5.39 4.56 -22.70
C ASP A 148 4.59 5.54 -23.59
N SER A 149 3.63 6.25 -23.00
CA SER A 149 2.99 7.41 -23.61
C SER A 149 3.88 8.63 -23.34
N ASP A 150 4.28 9.35 -24.39
CA ASP A 150 5.01 10.65 -24.33
C ASP A 150 4.26 11.73 -23.51
N VAL A 151 3.07 11.41 -23.02
CA VAL A 151 2.38 12.14 -21.97
C VAL A 151 1.95 11.10 -20.92
N LEU A 152 2.73 11.01 -19.84
CA LEU A 152 2.24 10.36 -18.63
C LEU A 152 1.07 11.22 -18.13
N GLU A 153 -0.13 10.68 -18.16
CA GLU A 153 -1.30 11.36 -17.59
C GLU A 153 -1.09 11.66 -16.09
N TRP A 154 -0.31 10.81 -15.40
CA TRP A 154 0.19 11.00 -14.02
C TRP A 154 1.30 12.07 -13.86
N LEU A 155 1.86 12.59 -14.95
CA LEU A 155 2.77 13.76 -14.93
C LEU A 155 2.01 15.08 -14.99
N GLY A 156 0.68 15.04 -15.04
CA GLY A 156 -0.10 16.22 -14.68
C GLY A 156 0.39 16.70 -13.31
N GLU A 157 0.87 17.94 -13.25
CA GLU A 157 1.42 18.56 -12.03
C GLU A 157 0.41 18.59 -10.84
N ASP A 158 -0.82 18.10 -11.04
CA ASP A 158 -1.92 18.05 -10.08
C ASP A 158 -2.01 16.77 -9.23
N ASP A 159 -1.31 15.67 -9.55
CA ASP A 159 -1.40 14.40 -8.78
C ASP A 159 -0.34 14.27 -7.67
N GLY A 160 0.30 15.38 -7.27
CA GLY A 160 1.19 15.44 -6.09
C GLY A 160 2.60 14.85 -6.27
N TRP A 161 2.89 14.23 -7.42
CA TRP A 161 4.23 13.80 -7.82
C TRP A 161 5.16 14.99 -8.07
N LYS A 162 6.39 14.90 -7.58
CA LYS A 162 7.41 15.94 -7.71
C LYS A 162 8.63 15.38 -8.44
N CYS A 163 9.14 16.15 -9.38
CA CYS A 163 10.40 15.85 -10.06
C CYS A 163 11.52 16.70 -9.45
N SER A 164 12.57 16.07 -8.91
CA SER A 164 13.73 16.80 -8.39
C SER A 164 15.00 15.95 -8.45
N SER A 165 16.17 16.58 -8.48
CA SER A 165 17.44 15.87 -8.36
C SER A 165 17.66 15.35 -6.93
N VAL A 166 17.98 14.06 -6.78
CA VAL A 166 18.27 13.44 -5.49
C VAL A 166 19.72 13.00 -5.45
N THR A 167 20.44 13.40 -4.41
CA THR A 167 21.83 13.00 -4.18
C THR A 167 21.91 12.03 -3.00
N ILE A 168 22.47 10.85 -3.21
CA ILE A 168 22.81 9.90 -2.16
C ILE A 168 24.31 9.89 -1.91
N SER A 169 24.70 9.88 -0.64
CA SER A 169 26.10 9.73 -0.22
C SER A 169 26.36 8.28 0.17
N VAL A 170 27.16 7.58 -0.62
CA VAL A 170 27.53 6.18 -0.37
C VAL A 170 28.93 6.12 0.22
N LEU A 171 29.06 5.45 1.37
CA LEU A 171 30.32 5.29 2.07
C LEU A 171 31.07 4.05 1.54
N PHE A 172 32.31 4.26 1.10
CA PHE A 172 33.22 3.20 0.67
C PHE A 172 34.24 2.90 1.75
N HIS A 173 34.41 1.61 2.06
CA HIS A 173 35.37 1.14 3.07
C HIS A 173 36.82 1.42 2.67
N SER A 174 37.72 1.43 3.66
CA SER A 174 39.14 1.80 3.54
C SER A 174 39.97 0.95 2.58
N GLN A 175 39.54 -0.28 2.31
CA GLN A 175 40.23 -1.20 1.39
C GLN A 175 39.68 -1.14 -0.04
N SER A 176 38.66 -0.33 -0.30
CA SER A 176 38.16 -0.12 -1.65
C SER A 176 39.16 0.70 -2.48
N ARG A 177 39.10 0.60 -3.81
CA ARG A 177 39.99 1.37 -4.71
C ARG A 177 39.86 2.89 -4.55
N SER A 178 38.76 3.37 -3.97
CA SER A 178 38.50 4.79 -3.72
C SER A 178 37.68 4.92 -2.44
N PRO A 179 38.36 4.89 -1.27
CA PRO A 179 37.73 5.01 0.04
C PRO A 179 37.06 6.36 0.27
N GLY A 180 36.11 6.40 1.21
CA GLY A 180 35.43 7.61 1.63
C GLY A 180 33.99 7.74 1.12
N SER A 181 33.37 8.89 1.39
CA SER A 181 32.00 9.18 0.95
C SER A 181 31.98 9.63 -0.50
N LYS A 182 31.12 9.05 -1.33
CA LYS A 182 30.88 9.51 -2.70
C LYS A 182 29.43 9.85 -2.91
N ASN A 183 29.19 10.97 -3.56
CA ASN A 183 27.87 11.45 -3.88
C ASN A 183 27.46 10.95 -5.27
N TYR A 184 26.26 10.40 -5.37
CA TYR A 184 25.62 10.00 -6.61
C TYR A 184 24.34 10.81 -6.75
N THR A 185 24.28 11.63 -7.79
CA THR A 185 23.09 12.44 -8.09
C THR A 185 22.32 11.78 -9.21
N VAL A 186 21.01 11.61 -9.00
CA VAL A 186 20.05 11.20 -10.01
C VAL A 186 19.17 12.41 -10.30
N ASP A 187 19.29 12.94 -11.50
CA ASP A 187 18.41 13.99 -12.01
C ASP A 187 17.10 13.40 -12.51
N GLY A 188 16.03 14.21 -12.56
CA GLY A 188 14.74 13.76 -13.05
C GLY A 188 14.05 12.71 -12.17
N PHE A 189 14.39 12.65 -10.87
CA PHE A 189 13.80 11.65 -9.98
C PHE A 189 12.40 12.08 -9.56
N TYR A 190 11.42 11.25 -9.91
CA TYR A 190 10.03 11.41 -9.52
C TYR A 190 9.79 10.80 -8.15
N HIS A 191 9.21 11.58 -7.25
CA HIS A 191 8.86 11.13 -5.91
C HIS A 191 7.58 11.79 -5.42
N HIS A 192 6.96 11.14 -4.45
CA HIS A 192 5.85 11.70 -3.71
C HIS A 192 6.17 11.71 -2.23
N SER A 193 5.78 12.77 -1.51
CA SER A 193 5.95 12.80 -0.07
C SER A 193 5.02 11.77 0.57
N LEU A 194 5.59 10.80 1.29
CA LEU A 194 4.82 9.81 2.04
C LEU A 194 3.86 10.48 3.03
N VAL A 195 4.28 11.58 3.65
CA VAL A 195 3.43 12.36 4.57
C VAL A 195 2.23 12.96 3.83
N SER A 196 2.43 13.46 2.61
CA SER A 196 1.32 13.98 1.81
C SER A 196 0.32 12.88 1.45
N ILE A 197 0.80 11.70 1.02
CA ILE A 197 -0.08 10.54 0.72
C ILE A 197 -0.88 10.15 1.97
N ILE A 198 -0.21 9.99 3.11
CA ILE A 198 -0.85 9.59 4.36
C ILE A 198 -1.92 10.63 4.76
N LYS A 199 -1.61 11.92 4.66
CA LYS A 199 -2.57 12.98 4.99
C LYS A 199 -3.78 12.97 4.06
N GLU A 200 -3.57 12.84 2.75
CA GLU A 200 -4.64 12.74 1.77
C GLU A 200 -5.59 11.57 2.11
N LYS A 201 -5.02 10.38 2.34
CA LYS A 201 -5.80 9.16 2.61
C LYS A 201 -6.50 9.17 3.97
N ILE A 202 -5.88 9.74 5.02
CA ILE A 202 -6.51 9.86 6.36
C ILE A 202 -7.57 10.97 6.40
N THR A 203 -7.44 12.02 5.58
CA THR A 203 -8.43 13.11 5.54
C THR A 203 -9.70 12.70 4.79
N ASN A 204 -9.59 11.78 3.83
CA ASN A 204 -10.74 11.23 3.14
C ASN A 204 -11.49 10.21 4.04
N PRO A 205 -12.75 10.45 4.43
CA PRO A 205 -13.47 9.59 5.37
C PRO A 205 -13.73 8.18 4.83
N VAL A 206 -13.76 7.98 3.51
CA VAL A 206 -13.95 6.66 2.87
C VAL A 206 -12.66 5.84 2.96
N HIS A 207 -11.51 6.48 2.79
CA HIS A 207 -10.21 5.79 2.86
C HIS A 207 -9.70 5.67 4.30
N ALA A 208 -10.02 6.61 5.18
CA ALA A 208 -9.61 6.60 6.57
C ALA A 208 -10.06 5.35 7.32
N SER A 209 -11.22 4.78 6.97
CA SER A 209 -11.72 3.53 7.56
C SER A 209 -10.89 2.29 7.18
N LEU A 210 -10.05 2.38 6.15
CA LEU A 210 -9.12 1.31 5.75
C LEU A 210 -7.80 1.34 6.54
N PHE A 211 -7.53 2.42 7.31
CA PHE A 211 -6.33 2.51 8.11
C PHE A 211 -6.56 1.91 9.51
N HIS A 212 -5.72 0.94 9.87
CA HIS A 212 -5.68 0.37 11.21
C HIS A 212 -4.73 1.17 12.10
N LEU A 213 -5.29 2.04 12.95
CA LEU A 213 -4.55 2.88 13.89
C LEU A 213 -4.72 2.36 15.33
N ASP A 214 -4.19 1.17 15.60
CA ASP A 214 -4.11 0.65 16.96
C ASP A 214 -2.78 1.09 17.61
N LEU A 215 -2.85 1.94 18.65
CA LEU A 215 -1.66 2.40 19.37
C LEU A 215 -1.00 1.25 20.12
N TYR A 216 0.32 1.09 19.95
CA TYR A 216 1.11 0.07 20.63
C TYR A 216 2.47 0.59 21.09
N GLU A 217 3.04 -0.10 22.08
CA GLU A 217 4.44 0.01 22.51
C GLU A 217 5.23 -1.20 21.97
N LEU A 218 6.52 -1.02 21.66
CA LEU A 218 7.42 -2.04 21.09
C LEU A 218 8.45 -2.53 22.11
#